data_AF-X1QGL1-F1
#
_entry.id   AF-X1QGL1-F1
#
_cell.length_a   1.000
_cell.length_b   1.000
_cell.length_c   1.000
_cell.angle_alpha   90.00
_cell.angle_beta   90.00
_cell.angle_gamma   90.00
#
_symmetry.space_group_name_H-M   'P 1'
#
loop_
_entity.id
_entity.type
_entity.pdbx_description
1 polymer ?
#
loop_
_entity_poly.entity_id
_entity_poly.type
_entity_poly.pdbx_seq_one_letter_code
_entity_poly.pdbx_strand_id
1 'polypeptide(L)' 'CGKRLARKISKLEKHFDKSAIMAIRKGAEGDVNAKYDVKVISEKETFERLQAIKKTDFKHAMIAESVADSAEVLNN' A
#
# COMPACT_ATOMS: atom_id res chain seq x y z
N CYS A 1 -0.40 -13.65 -6.37
CA CYS A 1 -1.22 -12.94 -5.35
C CYS A 1 -1.08 -11.41 -5.35
N GLY A 2 0.10 -10.82 -5.60
CA GLY A 2 0.34 -9.37 -5.53
C GLY A 2 -0.58 -8.49 -6.40
N LYS A 3 -0.80 -8.84 -7.68
CA LYS A 3 -1.68 -8.08 -8.60
C LYS A 3 -3.10 -7.87 -8.04
N ARG A 4 -3.66 -8.82 -7.28
CA ARG A 4 -5.01 -8.71 -6.69
C ARG A 4 -5.04 -7.80 -5.46
N LEU A 5 -3.99 -7.83 -4.65
CA LEU A 5 -3.81 -6.94 -3.50
C LEU A 5 -3.64 -5.49 -3.97
N ALA A 6 -2.74 -5.25 -4.94
CA ALA A 6 -2.52 -3.92 -5.51
C ALA A 6 -3.83 -3.30 -6.01
N ARG A 7 -4.64 -4.07 -6.77
CA ARG A 7 -5.98 -3.62 -7.21
C ARG A 7 -6.93 -3.28 -6.06
N LYS A 8 -6.89 -4.03 -4.94
CA LYS A 8 -7.71 -3.72 -3.76
C LYS A 8 -7.25 -2.42 -3.08
N ILE A 9 -5.94 -2.18 -3.02
CA ILE A 9 -5.35 -0.97 -2.45
C ILE A 9 -5.67 0.24 -3.34
N SER A 10 -5.50 0.13 -4.67
CA SER A 10 -5.80 1.22 -5.61
C SER A 10 -7.25 1.69 -5.55
N LYS A 11 -8.22 0.80 -5.26
CA LYS A 11 -9.62 1.21 -5.05
C LYS A 11 -9.81 2.20 -3.89
N LEU A 12 -8.86 2.24 -2.96
CA LEU A 12 -8.89 3.11 -1.78
C LEU A 12 -8.01 4.36 -1.96
N GLU A 13 -7.52 4.65 -3.17
CA GLU A 13 -6.67 5.83 -3.46
C GLU A 13 -7.28 7.14 -2.94
N LYS A 14 -8.61 7.26 -2.99
CA LYS A 14 -9.36 8.42 -2.48
C LYS A 14 -9.20 8.67 -0.97
N HIS A 15 -8.64 7.72 -0.22
CA HIS A 15 -8.45 7.79 1.22
C HIS A 15 -6.97 7.94 1.63
N PHE A 16 -6.02 7.89 0.68
CA PHE A 16 -4.58 7.92 1.01
C PHE A 16 -4.14 9.23 1.65
N ASP A 17 -4.88 10.31 1.42
CA ASP A 17 -4.66 11.64 1.96
C ASP A 17 -5.21 11.84 3.38
N LYS A 18 -6.17 10.99 3.79
CA LYS A 18 -6.98 11.20 5.01
C LYS A 18 -6.88 10.07 6.02
N SER A 19 -6.49 8.86 5.60
CA SER A 19 -6.58 7.68 6.43
C SER A 19 -5.47 6.70 6.13
N ALA A 20 -5.01 5.99 7.17
CA ALA A 20 -4.06 4.91 7.00
C ALA A 20 -4.76 3.68 6.42
N ILE A 21 -4.03 2.87 5.65
CA ILE A 21 -4.56 1.64 5.06
C ILE A 21 -3.70 0.48 5.53
N MET A 22 -4.37 -0.58 5.95
CA MET A 22 -3.72 -1.79 6.42
C MET A 22 -4.09 -2.97 5.53
N ALA A 23 -3.05 -3.63 4.99
CA ALA A 23 -3.17 -4.91 4.32
C ALA A 23 -2.97 -6.03 5.36
N ILE A 24 -4.02 -6.79 5.64
CA ILE A 24 -4.01 -7.92 6.56
C ILE A 24 -3.78 -9.19 5.74
N ARG A 25 -2.61 -9.82 5.92
CA ARG A 25 -2.33 -11.14 5.35
C ARG A 25 -3.05 -12.21 6.18
N LYS A 26 -3.77 -13.10 5.50
CA LYS A 26 -4.39 -14.31 6.04
C LYS A 26 -3.75 -15.52 5.37
N GLY A 27 -2.97 -16.28 6.13
CA GLY A 27 -2.21 -17.44 5.67
C GLY A 27 -0.82 -17.48 6.29
N ALA A 28 -0.23 -18.67 6.34
CA ALA A 28 1.13 -18.85 6.85
C ALA A 28 2.17 -18.21 5.93
N GLU A 29 3.36 -17.96 6.46
CA GLU A 29 4.51 -17.55 5.66
C GLU A 29 4.83 -18.62 4.60
N GLY A 30 5.16 -18.21 3.37
CA GLY A 30 5.32 -19.12 2.23
C GLY A 30 4.03 -19.66 1.58
N ASP A 31 2.84 -19.41 2.13
CA ASP A 31 1.59 -19.86 1.51
C ASP A 31 1.26 -19.06 0.22
N VAL A 32 1.30 -19.74 -0.92
CA VAL A 32 0.98 -19.18 -2.24
C VAL A 32 -0.49 -18.74 -2.34
N ASN A 33 -1.36 -19.36 -1.56
CA ASN A 33 -2.80 -19.05 -1.48
C ASN A 33 -3.12 -18.00 -0.41
N ALA A 34 -2.11 -17.35 0.18
CA ALA A 34 -2.31 -16.29 1.15
C ALA A 34 -3.30 -15.23 0.62
N LYS A 35 -4.36 -15.01 1.40
CA LYS A 35 -5.39 -14.01 1.09
C LYS A 35 -5.03 -12.71 1.78
N TYR A 36 -5.30 -11.60 1.10
CA TYR A 36 -5.08 -10.28 1.67
C TYR A 36 -6.41 -9.54 1.75
N ASP A 37 -6.74 -9.07 2.94
CA ASP A 37 -7.83 -8.13 3.18
C ASP A 37 -7.25 -6.73 3.37
N VAL A 38 -7.95 -5.73 2.88
CA VAL A 38 -7.51 -4.34 2.98
C VAL A 38 -8.57 -3.59 3.78
N LYS A 39 -8.14 -2.88 4.83
CA LYS A 39 -9.02 -2.05 5.66
C LYS A 39 -8.48 -0.63 5.76
N VAL A 40 -9.39 0.32 5.77
CA VAL A 40 -9.09 1.71 6.11
C VAL A 40 -9.12 1.84 7.63
N ILE A 41 -8.06 2.38 8.20
CA ILE A 41 -7.97 2.71 9.62
C ILE A 41 -8.44 4.15 9.78
N SER A 42 -9.53 4.35 10.53
CA SER A 42 -10.11 5.67 10.80
C SER A 42 -9.42 6.42 11.93
N GLU A 43 -8.46 5.79 12.61
CA GLU A 43 -7.71 6.38 13.72
C GLU A 43 -6.72 7.44 13.22
N LYS A 44 -6.98 8.69 13.62
CA LYS A 44 -6.23 9.86 13.19
C LYS A 44 -4.78 9.85 13.69
N GLU A 45 -4.56 9.38 14.92
CA GLU A 45 -3.21 9.32 15.51
C GLU A 45 -2.28 8.39 14.73
N THR A 46 -2.79 7.23 14.32
CA THR A 46 -2.03 6.25 13.54
C THR A 46 -1.67 6.81 12.17
N PHE A 47 -2.57 7.56 11.52
CA PHE A 47 -2.28 8.25 10.28
C PHE A 47 -1.24 9.36 10.44
N GLU A 48 -1.32 10.15 11.51
CA GLU A 48 -0.37 11.24 11.79
C GLU A 48 1.05 10.71 12.04
N ARG A 49 1.19 9.61 12.80
CA ARG A 49 2.48 8.94 13.04
C ARG A 49 3.10 8.43 11.73
N LEU A 50 2.31 7.81 10.86
CA LEU A 50 2.77 7.35 9.55
C LEU A 50 3.16 8.52 8.63
N GLN A 51 2.45 9.65 8.68
CA GLN A 51 2.80 10.86 7.95
C GLN A 51 4.12 11.49 8.44
N ALA A 52 4.40 11.42 9.74
CA ALA A 52 5.68 11.89 10.29
C ALA A 52 6.85 11.08 9.71
N ILE A 53 6.73 9.75 9.65
CA ILE A 53 7.71 8.85 9.03
C ILE A 53 7.83 9.12 7.52
N LYS A 54 6.70 9.34 6.84
CA LYS A 54 6.72 9.74 5.43
C LYS A 54 7.57 11.00 5.23
N LYS A 55 7.43 12.02 6.08
CA LYS A 55 8.21 13.27 5.93
C LYS A 55 9.72 13.09 6.10
N THR A 56 10.17 12.10 6.86
CA THR A 56 11.61 11.84 7.05
C THR A 56 12.19 10.98 5.93
N ASP A 57 11.44 9.98 5.47
CA ASP A 57 11.98 8.94 4.60
C ASP A 57 11.60 9.12 3.12
N PHE A 58 10.57 9.92 2.84
CA PHE A 58 10.07 10.11 1.48
C PHE A 58 10.92 11.11 0.70
N LYS A 59 11.51 10.64 -0.40
CA LYS A 59 12.16 11.48 -1.41
C LYS A 59 11.30 11.49 -2.67
N HIS A 60 11.09 12.65 -3.30
CA HIS A 60 10.28 12.75 -4.53
C HIS A 60 10.78 11.83 -5.66
N ALA A 61 12.08 11.53 -5.72
CA ALA A 61 12.66 10.59 -6.66
C ALA A 61 12.04 9.18 -6.58
N MET A 62 11.58 8.76 -5.40
CA MET A 62 10.96 7.44 -5.18
C MET A 62 9.62 7.29 -5.92
N ILE A 63 8.93 8.40 -6.24
CA ILE A 63 7.69 8.34 -7.04
C ILE A 63 8.00 7.94 -8.48
N ALA A 64 9.05 8.52 -9.08
CA ALA A 64 9.43 8.23 -10.45
C ALA A 64 9.89 6.78 -10.61
N GLU A 65 10.68 6.27 -9.66
CA GLU A 65 11.06 4.85 -9.59
C GLU A 65 9.83 3.95 -9.44
N SER A 66 8.91 4.28 -8.53
CA SER A 66 7.69 3.48 -8.34
C SER A 66 6.80 3.43 -9.59
N VAL A 67 6.74 4.52 -10.38
CA VAL A 67 6.00 4.55 -11.65
C VAL A 67 6.69 3.69 -12.71
N ALA A 68 8.02 3.75 -12.80
CA ALA A 68 8.79 2.91 -13.72
C ALA A 68 8.62 1.41 -13.40
N ASP A 69 8.79 1.03 -12.13
CA ASP A 69 8.60 -0.34 -11.67
C ASP A 69 7.17 -0.84 -11.94
N SER A 70 6.18 0.01 -11.72
CA SER A 70 4.78 -0.33 -11.99
C SER A 70 4.51 -0.53 -13.48
N ALA A 71 5.14 0.26 -14.35
CA ALA A 71 5.03 0.12 -15.80
C ALA A 71 5.67 -1.18 -16.30
N GLU A 72 6.82 -1.59 -15.75
CA GLU A 72 7.44 -2.88 -16.06
C GLU A 72 6.56 -4.07 -15.67
N VAL A 73 5.90 -3.99 -14.51
CA VAL A 73 4.97 -5.04 -14.04
C VAL A 73 3.68 -5.11 -14.88
N LEU A 74 3.27 -4.01 -15.51
CA LEU A 74 2.10 -3.97 -16.39
C LEU A 74 2.39 -4.54 -17.78
N ASN A 75 3.63 -4.41 -18.25
CA ASN A 75 4.08 -4.92 -19.55
C ASN A 75 4.52 -6.40 -19.53
N ASN A 76 4.44 -7.07 -18.37
CA ASN A 76 4.66 -8.51 -18.15
C ASN A 76 3.41 -9.25 -17.63
#